data_AF-A0A399HVB6-F1
#
_entry.id   AF-A0A399HVB6-F1
#
_cell.length_a   1.000
_cell.length_b   1.000
_cell.length_c   1.000
_cell.angle_alpha   90.00
_cell.angle_beta   90.00
_cell.angle_gamma   90.00
#
_symmetry.space_group_name_H-M   'P 1'
#
loop_
_entity.id
_entity.type
_entity.pdbx_description
1 polymer ?
#
loop_
_entity_poly.entity_id
_entity_poly.type
_entity_poly.pdbx_seq_one_letter_code
_entity_poly.pdbx_strand_id
1 'polypeptide(L)'
;MEETHVPLIKEVFEMHPPQSLRLRYIARVKTGAGDRLGAVTSSRGRADPDAPVVLVGSPKDVDWDAIGEMVFRDELHVQQCLAVMNGPGGQRIKEDEETIAITEKTRVILMGEESNFM
;
A
#
# COMPACT_ATOMS: atom_id res chain seq x y z
N MET A 1 -2.33 3.97 -10.88
CA MET A 1 -2.85 3.43 -9.61
C MET A 1 -4.00 4.27 -9.05
N GLU A 2 -3.79 5.51 -8.61
CA GLU A 2 -4.86 6.29 -7.95
C GLU A 2 -6.07 6.62 -8.84
N GLU A 3 -5.86 6.89 -10.13
CA GLU A 3 -6.93 7.27 -11.05
C GLU A 3 -7.63 6.09 -11.74
N THR A 4 -7.12 4.87 -11.56
CA THR A 4 -7.59 3.69 -12.32
C THR A 4 -7.88 2.50 -11.40
N HIS A 5 -6.88 2.08 -10.62
CA HIS A 5 -6.97 0.91 -9.74
C HIS A 5 -7.90 1.17 -8.54
N VAL A 6 -7.80 2.34 -7.90
CA VAL A 6 -8.64 2.70 -6.75
C VAL A 6 -10.12 2.81 -7.14
N PRO A 7 -10.51 3.47 -8.25
CA PRO A 7 -11.88 3.42 -8.76
C PRO A 7 -12.36 2.01 -9.08
N LEU A 8 -11.52 1.18 -9.72
CA LEU A 8 -11.86 -0.21 -10.04
C LEU A 8 -12.16 -1.03 -8.79
N ILE A 9 -11.36 -0.88 -7.73
CA ILE A 9 -11.62 -1.54 -6.43
C ILE A 9 -13.00 -1.13 -5.89
N LYS A 10 -13.32 0.17 -5.92
CA LYS A 10 -14.62 0.68 -5.44
C LYS A 10 -15.78 0.15 -6.28
N GLU A 11 -15.59 0.09 -7.60
CA GLU A 11 -16.58 -0.46 -8.54
C GLU A 11 -16.82 -1.95 -8.28
N VAL A 12 -15.76 -2.74 -8.10
CA VAL A 12 -15.87 -4.19 -7.89
C VAL A 12 -16.46 -4.53 -6.53
N PHE A 13 -16.10 -3.78 -5.49
CA PHE A 13 -16.61 -4.03 -4.15
C PHE A 13 -18.01 -3.46 -3.91
N GLU A 14 -18.52 -2.57 -4.76
CA GLU A 14 -19.86 -1.94 -4.79
C GLU A 14 -20.74 -2.05 -3.53
N MET A 15 -21.25 -3.25 -3.20
CA MET A 15 -22.12 -3.49 -2.04
C MET A 15 -21.40 -3.47 -0.68
N HIS A 16 -20.09 -3.69 -0.67
CA HIS A 16 -19.23 -3.86 0.49
C HIS A 16 -17.88 -3.14 0.30
N PRO A 17 -17.85 -1.82 0.05
CA PRO A 17 -16.58 -1.11 -0.07
C PRO A 17 -15.91 -1.00 1.31
N PRO A 18 -14.56 -1.07 1.39
CA PRO A 18 -13.87 -0.74 2.62
C PRO A 18 -14.24 0.67 3.07
N GLN A 19 -14.32 0.87 4.39
CA GLN A 19 -14.63 2.17 5.00
C GLN A 19 -13.60 3.24 4.60
N SER A 20 -12.34 2.83 4.48
CA SER A 20 -11.30 3.66 3.87
C SER A 20 -10.33 2.81 3.08
N LEU A 21 -9.90 3.34 1.94
CA LEU A 21 -8.80 2.82 1.13
C LEU A 21 -7.77 3.93 0.99
N ARG A 22 -6.58 3.72 1.54
CA ARG A 22 -5.47 4.67 1.49
C ARG A 22 -4.27 4.01 0.83
N LEU A 23 -3.70 4.67 -0.16
CA LEU A 23 -2.48 4.22 -0.82
C LEU A 23 -1.36 5.18 -0.47
N ARG A 24 -0.27 4.65 0.07
CA ARG A 24 0.92 5.41 0.44
C ARG A 24 2.09 4.86 -0.36
N TYR A 25 2.77 5.72 -1.09
CA TYR A 25 3.97 5.34 -1.82
C TYR A 25 5.20 5.68 -1.00
N ILE A 26 6.16 4.77 -0.96
CA ILE A 26 7.50 5.18 -0.58
C ILE A 26 8.09 5.83 -1.83
N ALA A 27 8.16 7.16 -1.87
CA ALA A 27 9.00 7.78 -2.88
C ALA A 27 10.46 7.39 -2.57
N ARG A 28 10.98 6.38 -3.28
CA ARG A 28 12.41 6.04 -3.21
C ARG A 28 13.17 7.20 -3.81
N VAL A 29 13.66 8.07 -2.95
CA VAL A 29 14.61 9.10 -3.37
C VAL A 29 15.87 8.39 -3.83
N LYS A 30 16.25 8.57 -5.11
CA LYS A 30 17.62 8.22 -5.56
C LYS A 30 18.67 9.15 -4.93
N THR A 31 18.28 10.15 -4.12
CA THR A 31 19.16 11.24 -3.67
C THR A 31 18.79 11.82 -2.29
N GLY A 32 19.80 12.09 -1.45
CA GLY A 32 19.93 13.29 -0.60
C GLY A 32 19.05 13.53 0.62
N ALA A 33 17.94 12.82 0.82
CA ALA A 33 17.01 13.17 1.90
C ALA A 33 17.49 12.71 3.29
N GLY A 34 18.18 11.55 3.37
CA GLY A 34 18.86 11.09 4.58
C GLY A 34 19.96 12.06 5.04
N ASP A 35 20.63 12.70 4.08
CA ASP A 35 21.70 13.67 4.35
C ASP A 35 21.20 14.92 5.11
N ARG A 36 19.91 15.31 4.98
CA ARG A 36 19.33 16.47 5.69
C ARG A 36 19.13 16.23 7.19
N LEU A 37 18.96 14.98 7.61
CA LEU A 37 18.79 14.58 9.00
C LEU A 37 20.10 14.04 9.62
N GLY A 38 21.23 14.15 8.91
CA GLY A 38 22.53 13.66 9.38
C GLY A 38 22.74 12.15 9.21
N ALA A 39 21.85 11.45 8.49
CA ALA A 39 22.04 10.05 8.11
C ALA A 39 22.87 9.99 6.81
N VAL A 40 24.18 9.80 6.97
CA VAL A 40 25.26 10.08 5.99
C VAL A 40 25.30 9.24 4.70
N THR A 41 24.24 8.52 4.31
CA THR A 41 24.33 7.48 3.28
C THR A 41 23.87 7.88 1.88
N SER A 42 23.58 9.16 1.54
CA SER A 42 22.84 9.46 0.30
C SER A 42 23.26 10.73 -0.47
N SER A 43 24.48 10.74 -1.00
CA SER A 43 25.01 11.87 -1.80
C SER A 43 24.23 12.24 -3.09
N ARG A 44 24.16 13.57 -3.35
CA ARG A 44 24.03 14.34 -4.63
C ARG A 44 22.69 14.36 -5.40
N GLY A 45 21.79 15.26 -4.99
CA GLY A 45 20.70 15.82 -5.81
C GLY A 45 19.62 16.48 -4.95
N ARG A 46 19.03 17.60 -5.38
CA ARG A 46 17.99 18.31 -4.61
C ARG A 46 16.68 17.52 -4.68
N ALA A 47 16.37 16.80 -3.60
CA ALA A 47 15.19 15.96 -3.45
C ALA A 47 13.88 16.72 -3.21
N ASP A 48 12.77 16.08 -3.59
CA ASP A 48 11.41 16.43 -3.18
C ASP A 48 11.31 16.42 -1.64
N PRO A 49 10.91 17.53 -0.99
CA PRO A 49 10.79 17.62 0.46
C PRO A 49 9.72 16.72 1.06
N ASP A 50 8.75 16.24 0.28
CA ASP A 50 7.64 15.41 0.76
C ASP A 50 7.92 13.90 0.64
N ALA A 51 9.10 13.53 0.14
CA ALA A 51 9.50 12.13 0.00
C ALA A 51 9.83 11.49 1.37
N PRO A 52 9.32 10.27 1.66
CA PRO A 52 9.63 9.58 2.91
C PRO A 52 11.11 9.15 2.98
N VAL A 53 11.67 9.20 4.19
CA VAL A 53 13.08 8.88 4.49
C VAL A 53 13.14 7.74 5.51
N VAL A 54 14.05 6.78 5.32
CA VAL A 54 14.29 5.71 6.30
C VAL A 54 15.08 6.29 7.49
N LEU A 55 14.43 6.36 8.65
CA LEU A 55 15.01 6.92 9.89
C LEU A 55 15.74 5.87 10.73
N VAL A 56 15.34 4.60 10.65
CA VAL A 56 15.89 3.47 11.41
C VAL A 56 16.02 2.27 10.47
N GLY A 57 17.16 1.57 10.52
CA GLY A 57 17.47 0.44 9.61
C GLY A 57 18.17 0.89 8.32
N SER A 58 18.14 0.05 7.28
CA SER A 58 18.74 0.37 5.99
C SER A 58 17.67 0.51 4.89
N PRO A 59 17.80 1.46 3.95
CA PRO A 59 16.87 1.57 2.82
C PRO A 59 16.73 0.31 1.96
N LYS A 60 17.72 -0.58 1.99
CA LYS A 60 17.68 -1.89 1.30
C LYS A 60 16.71 -2.89 1.95
N ASP A 61 16.39 -2.70 3.22
CA ASP A 61 15.48 -3.56 3.98
C ASP A 61 14.00 -3.23 3.67
N VAL A 62 13.78 -2.16 2.91
CA VAL A 62 12.49 -1.72 2.43
C VAL A 62 12.35 -2.14 0.96
N ASP A 63 11.77 -3.32 0.76
CA ASP A 63 11.64 -3.98 -0.55
C ASP A 63 10.31 -3.70 -1.25
N TRP A 64 9.38 -3.01 -0.59
CA TRP A 64 8.08 -2.60 -1.11
C TRP A 64 8.09 -1.13 -1.57
N ASP A 65 7.25 -0.81 -2.57
CA ASP A 65 7.18 0.51 -3.19
C ASP A 65 5.93 1.30 -2.79
N ALA A 66 4.88 0.59 -2.35
CA ALA A 66 3.65 1.18 -1.84
C ALA A 66 3.01 0.30 -0.76
N ILE A 67 2.23 0.92 0.11
CA ILE A 67 1.31 0.26 1.05
C ILE A 67 -0.11 0.70 0.73
N GLY A 68 -0.98 -0.27 0.48
CA GLY A 68 -2.42 -0.09 0.49
C GLY A 68 -2.97 -0.47 1.87
N GLU A 69 -3.67 0.46 2.51
CA GLU A 69 -4.41 0.24 3.75
C GLU A 69 -5.91 0.23 3.43
N MET A 70 -6.58 -0.86 3.80
CA MET A 70 -8.03 -1.00 3.72
C MET A 70 -8.59 -1.22 5.12
N VAL A 71 -9.54 -0.37 5.53
CA VAL A 71 -10.23 -0.47 6.81
C VAL A 71 -11.62 -1.03 6.58
N PHE A 72 -11.97 -2.06 7.33
CA PHE A 72 -13.28 -2.70 7.29
C PHE A 72 -14.00 -2.52 8.62
N ARG A 73 -15.31 -2.72 8.60
CA ARG A 73 -16.16 -2.50 9.78
C ARG A 73 -15.94 -3.57 10.84
N ASP A 74 -15.87 -4.81 10.39
CA ASP A 74 -15.81 -6.03 11.19
C ASP A 74 -15.30 -7.18 10.30
N GLU A 75 -15.10 -8.35 10.91
CA GLU A 75 -14.63 -9.54 10.21
C GLU A 75 -15.60 -10.01 9.12
N LEU A 76 -16.92 -9.84 9.31
CA LEU A 76 -17.92 -10.23 8.32
C LEU A 76 -17.79 -9.37 7.06
N HIS A 77 -17.53 -8.07 7.23
CA HIS A 77 -17.32 -7.14 6.12
C HIS A 77 -16.08 -7.55 5.30
N VAL A 78 -14.97 -7.93 5.96
CA VAL A 78 -13.78 -8.46 5.27
C VAL A 78 -14.11 -9.74 4.49
N GLN A 79 -14.84 -10.67 5.10
CA GLN A 79 -15.20 -11.94 4.45
C GLN A 79 -16.08 -11.72 3.22
N GLN A 80 -17.01 -10.77 3.26
CA GLN A 80 -17.85 -10.40 2.13
C GLN A 80 -16.99 -9.85 0.97
N CYS A 81 -16.02 -8.97 1.26
CA CYS A 81 -15.10 -8.46 0.24
C CYS A 81 -14.23 -9.57 -0.36
N LEU A 82 -13.72 -10.49 0.47
CA LEU A 82 -12.94 -11.65 -0.01
C LEU A 82 -13.79 -12.59 -0.88
N ALA A 83 -15.08 -12.75 -0.58
CA ALA A 83 -15.99 -13.52 -1.43
C ALA A 83 -16.15 -12.86 -2.81
N VAL A 84 -16.25 -11.53 -2.88
CA VAL A 84 -16.27 -10.77 -4.14
C VAL A 84 -14.96 -10.96 -4.92
N MET A 85 -13.81 -10.97 -4.23
CA MET A 85 -12.50 -11.22 -4.86
C MET A 85 -12.37 -12.62 -5.49
N ASN A 86 -13.17 -13.59 -5.03
CA ASN A 86 -13.22 -14.93 -5.62
C ASN A 86 -14.17 -15.02 -6.82
N GLY A 87 -14.92 -13.96 -7.11
CA GLY A 87 -15.82 -13.86 -8.25
C GLY A 87 -15.21 -13.17 -9.47
N PRO A 88 -16.02 -12.93 -10.53
CA PRO A 88 -15.57 -12.27 -11.76
C PRO A 88 -15.01 -10.86 -11.55
N GLY A 89 -15.52 -10.14 -10.54
CA GLY A 89 -15.01 -8.81 -10.18
C GLY A 89 -13.56 -8.84 -9.69
N GLY A 90 -13.21 -9.83 -8.86
CA GLY A 90 -11.84 -10.01 -8.39
C GLY A 90 -10.84 -10.36 -9.49
N GLN A 91 -11.29 -11.04 -10.54
CA GLN A 91 -10.46 -11.32 -11.71
C GLN A 91 -10.03 -10.03 -12.43
N ARG A 92 -10.95 -9.05 -12.57
CA ARG A 92 -10.62 -7.73 -13.14
C ARG A 92 -9.59 -6.98 -12.30
N ILE A 93 -9.67 -7.06 -10.97
CA ILE A 93 -8.68 -6.47 -10.07
C ILE A 93 -7.33 -7.14 -10.26
N LYS A 94 -7.28 -8.47 -10.31
CA LYS A 94 -6.01 -9.21 -10.51
C LYS A 94 -5.34 -8.87 -11.85
N GLU A 95 -6.12 -8.78 -12.92
CA GLU A 95 -5.61 -8.39 -14.23
C GLU A 95 -5.03 -6.97 -14.22
N ASP A 96 -5.67 -6.03 -13.52
CA ASP A 96 -5.13 -4.69 -13.33
C ASP A 96 -3.87 -4.71 -12.45
N GLU A 97 -3.84 -5.48 -11.36
CA GLU A 97 -2.69 -5.67 -10.48
C GLU A 97 -1.46 -6.20 -11.22
N GLU A 98 -1.62 -7.14 -12.17
CA GLU A 98 -0.54 -7.65 -13.01
C GLU A 98 0.13 -6.57 -13.88
N THR A 99 -0.59 -5.50 -14.21
CA THR A 99 -0.04 -4.39 -15.00
C THR A 99 0.72 -3.36 -14.17
N ILE A 100 0.38 -3.24 -12.88
CA ILE A 100 0.89 -2.17 -12.00
C ILE A 100 1.81 -2.66 -10.88
N ALA A 101 1.81 -3.95 -10.57
CA ALA A 101 2.54 -4.54 -9.45
C ALA A 101 3.24 -5.84 -9.83
N ILE A 102 4.33 -6.14 -9.11
CA ILE A 102 4.95 -7.47 -9.16
C ILE A 102 4.17 -8.37 -8.20
N THR A 103 3.20 -9.10 -8.73
CA THR A 103 2.26 -9.94 -7.94
C THR A 103 2.98 -10.91 -7.01
N GLU A 104 4.10 -11.51 -7.44
CA GLU A 104 4.93 -12.41 -6.62
C GLU A 104 5.53 -11.76 -5.36
N LYS A 105 5.72 -10.44 -5.39
CA LYS A 105 6.23 -9.64 -4.27
C LYS A 105 5.12 -8.97 -3.47
N THR A 106 3.89 -9.02 -3.97
CA THR A 106 2.73 -8.44 -3.28
C THR A 106 2.40 -9.28 -2.06
N ARG A 107 2.13 -8.61 -0.94
CA ARG A 107 1.77 -9.25 0.33
C ARG A 107 0.48 -8.59 0.82
N VAL A 108 -0.49 -9.42 1.18
CA VAL A 108 -1.73 -9.00 1.83
C VAL A 108 -1.69 -9.49 3.26
N ILE A 109 -1.81 -8.56 4.20
CA ILE A 109 -1.73 -8.85 5.63
C ILE A 109 -3.05 -8.41 6.25
N LEU A 110 -3.73 -9.34 6.92
CA LEU A 110 -4.91 -9.02 7.73
C LEU A 110 -4.45 -8.65 9.14
N MET A 111 -4.80 -7.45 9.57
CA MET A 111 -4.52 -6.96 10.92
C MET A 111 -5.82 -7.00 11.71
N GLY A 112 -5.80 -7.59 12.90
CA GLY A 112 -6.90 -7.47 13.86
C GLY A 112 -6.92 -6.08 14.50
N GLU A 113 -7.98 -5.76 15.24
CA GLU A 113 -7.95 -4.59 16.11
C GLU A 113 -6.80 -4.72 17.13
N GLU A 114 -6.11 -3.61 17.40
CA GLU A 114 -5.32 -3.50 18.62
C GLU A 114 -6.28 -3.69 19.79
N SER A 115 -6.37 -4.93 20.30
CA SER A 115 -6.76 -5.16 21.68
C SER A 115 -5.68 -4.47 22.51
N ASN A 116 -5.92 -3.20 22.83
CA ASN A 116 -5.06 -2.40 23.66
C ASN A 116 -5.06 -3.08 25.04
N PHE A 117 -4.13 -4.00 25.27
CA PHE A 117 -3.91 -4.60 26.58
C PHE A 117 -3.30 -3.51 27.45
N MET A 118 -4.16 -2.92 28.27
CA MET A 118 -3.80 -2.05 29.39
C MET A 118 -3.13 -2.88 30.48
#